data_AF-A0AAV0ZP36-F1
#
_entry.id   AF-A0AAV0ZP36-F1
#
_cell.length_a   1.000
_cell.length_b   1.000
_cell.length_c   1.000
_cell.angle_alpha   90.00
_cell.angle_beta   90.00
_cell.angle_gamma   90.00
#
_symmetry.space_group_name_H-M   'P 1'
#
loop_
_entity.id
_entity.type
_entity.pdbx_description
1 polymer ?
#
loop_
_entity_poly.entity_id
_entity_poly.type
_entity_poly.pdbx_seq_one_letter_code
_entity_poly.pdbx_strand_id
1 'polypeptide(L)'
;MSPYDGVVIGKLRLKGKPLAVKKDGIKKKKKHRYSSEFNSERNMNEGETEKYEGEGNSAGCDCDDRLTPAERRFLQQAEKLELQRVEKMAKRSHRDRIERFNQYLANLSDHYDIPKVGPG
;
A
#
# COMPACT_ATOMS: atom_id res chain seq x y z
N MET A 1 -40.58 -3.23 3.22
CA MET A 1 -40.21 -3.84 1.93
C MET A 1 -38.75 -3.53 1.64
N SER A 2 -38.00 -4.45 1.03
CA SER A 2 -36.55 -4.28 0.79
C SER A 2 -36.30 -3.23 -0.31
N PRO A 3 -35.35 -2.31 -0.16
CA PRO A 3 -35.09 -1.24 -1.13
C PRO A 3 -34.54 -1.70 -2.49
N TYR A 4 -34.31 -3.00 -2.68
CA TYR A 4 -33.71 -3.56 -3.90
C TYR A 4 -34.68 -4.33 -4.80
N ASP A 5 -35.96 -4.39 -4.44
CA ASP A 5 -36.97 -5.18 -5.17
C ASP A 5 -37.28 -4.65 -6.59
N GLY A 6 -36.88 -3.41 -6.91
CA GLY A 6 -37.11 -2.77 -8.21
C GLY A 6 -35.90 -2.68 -9.13
N VAL A 7 -34.77 -3.29 -8.79
CA VAL A 7 -33.51 -3.12 -9.53
C VAL A 7 -33.40 -4.15 -10.66
N VAL A 8 -33.24 -3.67 -11.91
CA VAL A 8 -33.09 -4.54 -13.09
C VAL A 8 -31.69 -5.14 -13.13
N ILE A 9 -31.57 -6.45 -12.88
CA ILE A 9 -30.30 -7.18 -12.88
C ILE A 9 -29.99 -7.66 -14.30
N GLY A 10 -29.18 -6.90 -15.05
CA GLY A 10 -28.77 -7.29 -16.41
C GLY A 10 -28.00 -6.20 -17.16
N LYS A 11 -27.36 -6.55 -18.27
CA LYS A 11 -26.64 -5.58 -19.12
C LYS A 11 -27.64 -4.57 -19.71
N LEU A 12 -27.51 -3.31 -19.33
CA LEU A 12 -28.36 -2.20 -19.80
C LEU A 12 -28.45 -2.18 -21.34
N ARG A 13 -29.68 -2.26 -21.85
CA ARG A 13 -30.02 -2.11 -23.27
C ARG A 13 -30.92 -0.91 -23.43
N LEU A 14 -30.55 -0.01 -24.33
CA LEU A 14 -31.35 1.16 -24.64
C LEU A 14 -32.27 0.85 -25.83
N LYS A 15 -33.53 1.28 -25.75
CA LYS A 15 -34.51 1.13 -26.83
C LYS A 15 -34.12 2.08 -27.96
N GLY A 16 -33.47 1.55 -28.99
CA GLY A 16 -32.91 2.33 -30.10
C GLY A 16 -31.60 1.70 -30.62
N LYS A 17 -30.73 2.53 -31.20
CA LYS A 17 -29.41 2.10 -31.71
C LYS A 17 -28.65 1.36 -30.58
N PRO A 18 -28.12 0.15 -30.83
CA PRO A 18 -27.33 -0.55 -29.83
C PRO A 18 -26.11 0.29 -29.45
N LEU A 19 -25.75 0.33 -28.16
CA LEU A 19 -24.44 0.81 -27.72
C LEU A 19 -23.38 0.03 -28.52
N ALA A 20 -22.75 0.70 -29.48
CA ALA A 20 -21.73 0.14 -30.34
C ALA A 20 -20.47 -0.13 -29.50
N VAL A 21 -20.46 -1.23 -28.76
CA VAL A 21 -19.24 -1.81 -28.21
C VAL A 21 -18.66 -2.74 -29.29
N LYS A 22 -18.26 -2.18 -30.43
CA LYS A 22 -17.26 -2.79 -31.32
C LYS A 22 -15.92 -2.15 -30.93
N LYS A 23 -15.09 -2.86 -30.17
CA LYS A 23 -14.08 -3.85 -30.60
C LYS A 23 -12.82 -3.28 -31.30
N ASP A 24 -12.67 -1.96 -31.43
CA ASP A 24 -11.48 -1.38 -32.06
C ASP A 24 -10.71 -0.38 -31.16
N GLY A 25 -9.40 -0.62 -31.07
CA GLY A 25 -8.40 0.41 -30.80
C GLY A 25 -7.65 0.29 -29.47
N ILE A 26 -6.62 -0.55 -29.42
CA ILE A 26 -5.55 -0.47 -28.41
C ILE A 26 -4.99 0.97 -28.43
N LYS A 27 -5.26 1.74 -27.37
CA LYS A 27 -4.61 3.05 -27.19
C LYS A 27 -3.23 2.85 -26.58
N LYS A 28 -2.23 3.42 -27.25
CA LYS A 28 -0.78 3.33 -26.97
C LYS A 28 -0.46 3.59 -25.49
N LYS A 29 0.44 2.77 -24.94
CA LYS A 29 0.97 2.85 -23.57
C LYS A 29 1.56 4.25 -23.32
N LYS A 30 1.09 4.96 -22.28
CA LYS A 30 1.82 6.07 -21.68
C LYS A 30 3.03 5.50 -20.91
N LYS A 31 4.23 6.06 -21.12
CA LYS A 31 5.40 5.76 -20.28
C LYS A 31 5.08 6.15 -18.84
N HIS A 32 5.18 5.19 -17.92
CA HIS A 32 5.20 5.47 -16.50
C HIS A 32 6.55 6.11 -16.16
N ARG A 33 6.57 7.38 -15.75
CA ARG A 33 7.71 7.92 -15.00
C ARG A 33 7.78 7.09 -13.72
N TYR A 34 8.89 6.40 -13.49
CA TYR A 34 9.18 5.81 -12.19
C TYR A 34 9.43 6.95 -11.22
N SER A 35 8.36 7.49 -10.62
CA SER A 35 8.45 8.21 -9.36
C SER A 35 8.65 7.13 -8.31
N SER A 36 9.85 7.05 -7.73
CA SER A 36 10.10 6.23 -6.56
C SER A 36 9.40 6.87 -5.36
N GLU A 37 8.08 6.74 -5.29
CA GLU A 37 7.32 7.05 -4.08
C GLU A 37 7.39 5.83 -3.16
N PHE A 38 8.50 5.74 -2.43
CA PHE A 38 8.54 4.99 -1.17
C PHE A 38 8.84 5.96 -0.02
N ASN A 39 7.93 6.91 0.18
CA ASN A 39 7.81 7.63 1.44
C ASN A 39 6.59 7.08 2.17
N SER A 40 6.74 5.90 2.75
CA SER A 40 5.89 5.45 3.85
C SER A 40 6.59 5.76 5.18
N GLU A 41 6.88 7.04 5.41
CA GLU A 41 7.07 7.56 6.76
C GLU A 41 5.68 7.78 7.34
N ARG A 42 5.10 6.70 7.87
CA ARG A 42 3.94 6.78 8.74
C ARG A 42 4.42 7.49 10.01
N ASN A 43 4.26 8.82 10.03
CA ASN A 43 4.33 9.65 11.23
C ASN A 43 3.37 9.07 12.27
N MET A 44 3.92 8.31 13.21
CA MET A 44 3.26 7.98 14.46
C MET A 44 3.98 8.79 15.54
N ASN A 45 3.56 10.05 15.74
CA ASN A 45 3.43 10.54 17.10
C ASN A 45 2.49 11.76 17.22
N GLU A 46 1.54 11.59 18.13
CA GLU A 46 0.89 12.57 19.01
C GLU A 46 0.00 13.69 18.43
N GLY A 47 -1.30 13.51 18.66
CA GLY A 47 -2.28 14.59 18.66
C GLY A 47 -3.72 14.07 18.69
N GLU A 48 -4.35 14.14 19.87
CA GLU A 48 -5.81 14.22 20.08
C GLU A 48 -6.56 12.92 20.45
N THR A 49 -6.59 12.75 21.77
CA THR A 49 -7.55 12.02 22.59
C THR A 49 -8.99 12.48 22.32
N GLU A 50 -9.63 11.98 21.28
CA GLU A 50 -11.09 12.10 21.10
C GLU A 50 -11.75 10.74 21.29
N LYS A 51 -12.56 10.68 22.34
CA LYS A 51 -13.22 9.51 22.91
C LYS A 51 -14.14 8.85 21.88
N TYR A 52 -13.86 7.61 21.53
CA TYR A 52 -14.88 6.66 21.11
C TYR A 52 -14.82 5.47 22.07
N GLU A 53 -15.57 5.59 23.16
CA GLU A 53 -16.03 4.41 23.90
C GLU A 53 -17.04 3.69 23.00
N GLY A 54 -16.59 2.59 22.40
CA GLY A 54 -17.38 1.70 21.56
C GLY A 54 -16.98 0.27 21.84
N GLU A 55 -17.71 -0.32 22.80
CA GLU A 55 -17.96 -1.74 23.06
C GLU A 55 -17.13 -2.80 22.29
N GLY A 56 -16.59 -3.77 23.06
CA GLY A 56 -16.50 -5.14 22.58
C GLY A 56 -15.10 -5.67 22.26
N ASN A 57 -14.25 -5.74 23.28
CA ASN A 57 -13.06 -6.58 23.30
C ASN A 57 -13.45 -8.09 23.37
N SER A 58 -14.03 -8.63 22.28
CA SER A 58 -14.27 -10.07 22.11
C SER A 58 -14.41 -10.49 20.63
N ALA A 59 -13.69 -9.85 19.71
CA ALA A 59 -13.71 -10.23 18.28
C ALA A 59 -12.57 -11.18 17.88
N GLY A 60 -11.72 -11.61 18.81
CA GLY A 60 -10.52 -12.43 18.56
C GLY A 60 -10.77 -13.94 18.35
N CYS A 61 -11.96 -14.35 17.90
CA CYS A 61 -12.28 -15.78 17.73
C CYS A 61 -13.11 -16.05 16.47
N ASP A 62 -14.00 -15.15 16.06
CA ASP A 62 -14.98 -15.40 14.98
C ASP A 62 -14.53 -14.84 13.61
N CYS A 63 -13.53 -13.95 13.57
CA CYS A 63 -13.03 -13.37 12.33
C CYS A 63 -12.08 -14.33 11.60
N ASP A 64 -11.20 -15.03 12.32
CA ASP A 64 -10.29 -16.02 11.73
C ASP A 64 -11.05 -17.14 11.02
N ASP A 65 -12.23 -17.53 11.53
CA ASP A 65 -13.05 -18.57 10.91
C ASP A 65 -13.71 -18.18 9.59
N ARG A 66 -13.82 -16.87 9.32
CA ARG A 66 -14.32 -16.33 8.05
C ARG A 66 -13.21 -16.13 7.02
N LEU A 67 -11.94 -16.26 7.41
CA LEU A 67 -10.81 -16.08 6.48
C LEU A 67 -10.62 -17.28 5.57
N THR A 68 -10.40 -16.97 4.30
CA THR A 68 -9.97 -17.95 3.30
C THR A 68 -8.58 -18.51 3.67
N PRO A 69 -8.24 -19.73 3.22
CA PRO A 69 -6.92 -20.31 3.47
C PRO A 69 -5.75 -19.44 2.99
N ALA A 70 -5.95 -18.63 1.95
CA ALA A 70 -4.96 -17.70 1.43
C ALA A 70 -4.75 -16.51 2.39
N GLU A 71 -5.83 -15.93 2.90
CA GLU A 71 -5.78 -14.82 3.85
C GLU A 71 -5.13 -15.25 5.17
N ARG A 72 -5.49 -16.44 5.68
CA ARG A 72 -4.85 -17.00 6.89
C ARG A 72 -3.33 -17.12 6.74
N ARG A 73 -2.86 -17.63 5.59
CA ARG A 73 -1.41 -17.73 5.31
C ARG A 73 -0.74 -16.37 5.21
N PHE A 74 -1.40 -15.39 4.61
CA PHE A 74 -0.89 -14.02 4.50
C PHE A 74 -0.71 -13.38 5.87
N LEU A 75 -1.71 -13.47 6.76
CA LEU A 75 -1.62 -12.93 8.12
C LEU A 75 -0.49 -13.58 8.90
N GLN A 76 -0.39 -14.91 8.89
CA GLN A 76 0.72 -15.63 9.54
C GLN A 76 2.09 -15.19 9.02
N GLN A 77 2.21 -14.90 7.72
CA GLN A 77 3.45 -14.39 7.15
C GLN A 77 3.71 -12.94 7.57
N ALA A 78 2.68 -12.10 7.59
CA ALA A 78 2.76 -10.71 8.03
C ALA A 78 3.21 -10.61 9.50
N GLU A 79 2.62 -11.41 10.39
CA GLU A 79 3.02 -11.50 11.80
C GLU A 79 4.49 -11.89 11.95
N LYS A 80 4.95 -12.90 11.20
CA LYS A 80 6.37 -13.30 11.20
C LYS A 80 7.29 -12.16 10.78
N LEU A 81 6.93 -11.41 9.74
CA LEU A 81 7.71 -10.27 9.26
C LEU A 81 7.69 -9.11 10.25
N GLU A 82 6.55 -8.89 10.92
CA GLU A 82 6.40 -7.87 11.94
C GLU A 82 7.30 -8.15 13.15
N LEU A 83 7.30 -9.39 13.67
CA LEU A 83 8.20 -9.79 14.75
C LEU A 83 9.66 -9.52 14.39
N GLN A 84 10.09 -9.88 13.17
CA GLN A 84 11.45 -9.59 12.71
C GLN A 84 11.73 -8.08 12.60
N ARG A 85 10.74 -7.29 12.18
CA ARG A 85 10.86 -5.84 12.06
C ARG A 85 10.99 -5.19 13.44
N VAL A 86 10.15 -5.61 14.39
CA VAL A 86 10.16 -5.16 15.78
C VAL A 86 11.47 -5.53 16.44
N GLU A 87 11.93 -6.76 16.28
CA GLU A 87 13.23 -7.21 16.81
C GLU A 87 14.40 -6.36 16.29
N LYS A 88 14.43 -6.09 14.97
CA LYS A 88 15.46 -5.21 14.36
C LYS A 88 15.37 -3.77 14.85
N MET A 89 14.16 -3.26 15.05
CA MET A 89 13.93 -1.89 15.51
C MET A 89 14.28 -1.73 16.99
N ALA A 90 13.96 -2.72 17.82
CA ALA A 90 14.28 -2.76 19.25
C ALA A 90 15.80 -2.84 19.51
N LYS A 91 16.55 -3.49 18.61
CA LYS A 91 18.02 -3.60 18.70
C LYS A 91 18.78 -2.28 18.52
N ARG A 92 18.14 -1.20 18.03
CA ARG A 92 18.84 0.06 17.71
C ARG A 92 18.21 1.23 18.46
N SER A 93 19.03 2.05 19.09
CA SER A 93 18.57 3.32 19.66
C SER A 93 18.18 4.30 18.55
N HIS A 94 17.36 5.30 18.88
CA HIS A 94 17.07 6.41 17.97
C HIS A 94 18.35 7.14 17.55
N ARG A 95 19.28 7.34 18.49
CA ARG A 95 20.60 7.94 18.23
C ARG A 95 21.38 7.14 17.19
N ASP A 96 21.47 5.81 17.35
CA ASP A 96 22.19 4.94 16.41
C ASP A 96 21.54 4.96 15.02
N ARG A 97 20.22 5.14 14.97
CA ARG A 97 19.47 5.27 13.71
C ARG A 97 19.82 6.57 12.99
N ILE A 98 19.85 7.68 13.72
CA ILE A 98 20.28 8.99 13.19
C ILE A 98 21.73 8.92 12.72
N GLU A 99 22.62 8.35 13.53
CA GLU A 99 24.03 8.25 13.19
C GLU A 99 24.26 7.46 11.90
N ARG A 100 23.64 6.28 11.78
CA ARG A 100 23.70 5.47 10.54
C ARG A 100 23.12 6.20 9.34
N PHE A 101 22.05 6.97 9.53
CA PHE A 101 21.44 7.75 8.45
C PHE A 101 22.38 8.87 7.99
N ASN A 102 23.00 9.59 8.93
CA ASN A 102 23.97 10.63 8.61
C ASN A 102 25.22 10.05 7.93
N GLN A 103 25.71 8.91 8.40
CA GLN A 103 26.80 8.18 7.73
C GLN A 103 26.41 7.77 6.30
N TYR A 104 25.18 7.30 6.10
CA TYR A 104 24.68 6.95 4.76
C TYR A 104 24.64 8.17 3.84
N LEU A 105 24.14 9.31 4.32
CA LEU A 105 24.12 10.56 3.54
C LEU A 105 25.54 11.05 3.20
N ALA A 106 26.47 10.96 4.15
CA ALA A 106 27.85 11.36 3.92
C ALA A 106 28.57 10.49 2.86
N ASN A 107 28.15 9.23 2.72
CA ASN A 107 28.72 8.29 1.76
C ASN A 107 27.99 8.30 0.40
N LEU A 108 26.88 9.01 0.29
CA LEU A 108 26.05 9.03 -0.90
C LEU A 108 26.68 9.97 -1.93
N SER A 109 26.78 9.52 -3.18
CA SER A 109 27.46 10.28 -4.24
C SER A 109 26.68 11.54 -4.60
N ASP A 110 27.35 12.69 -4.58
CA ASP A 110 26.76 13.95 -5.05
C ASP A 110 26.41 13.93 -6.53
N HIS A 111 27.13 13.13 -7.32
CA HIS A 111 26.99 13.06 -8.78
C HIS A 111 26.59 11.67 -9.22
N TYR A 112 25.39 11.57 -9.80
CA TYR A 112 24.80 10.34 -10.31
C TYR A 112 24.99 10.14 -11.81
N ASP A 113 25.81 10.98 -12.45
CA ASP A 113 26.11 10.90 -13.88
C ASP A 113 27.60 10.77 -14.11
N ILE A 114 27.97 10.12 -15.21
CA ILE A 114 29.36 9.90 -15.57
C ILE A 114 29.90 11.24 -16.10
N PRO A 115 31.02 11.75 -15.56
CA PRO A 115 31.62 12.96 -16.08
C PRO A 115 31.92 12.79 -17.58
N LYS A 116 31.61 13.83 -18.36
CA LYS A 116 31.80 13.79 -19.82
C LYS A 116 33.29 13.65 -20.14
N VAL A 117 33.69 12.49 -20.64
CA VAL A 117 35.05 12.25 -21.15
C VAL A 117 35.17 12.77 -22.57
N GLY A 118 36.11 13.69 -22.79
CA GLY A 118 36.48 14.16 -24.13
C GLY A 118 37.50 13.22 -24.78
N PRO A 119 37.47 13.04 -26.12
CA PRO A 119 38.54 12.34 -26.82
C PRO A 119 39.80 13.20 -26.71
N GLY A 120 40.80 12.67 -26.00
CA GLY A 120 42.19 13.14 -26.09
C GLY A 120 42.79 12.76 -27.42
#